data_AF-A0A542UQM9-F1
#
_entry.id   AF-A0A542UQM9-F1
#
_cell.length_a   1.000
_cell.length_b   1.000
_cell.length_c   1.000
_cell.angle_alpha   90.00
_cell.angle_beta   90.00
_cell.angle_gamma   90.00
#
_symmetry.space_group_name_H-M   'P 1'
#
loop_
_entity.id
_entity.type
_entity.pdbx_description
1 polymer ?
#
loop_
_entity_poly.entity_id
_entity_poly.type
_entity_poly.pdbx_seq_one_letter_code
_entity_poly.pdbx_strand_id
1 'polypeptide(L)'
;MFTAATGRRGATWRTRTMAGLGALVLGGTATLVAAAPASAAVQDVDDATFTWGLSGYAQVGIFGAWTFKDLTGAATVLTGSVSGGTQQEYLVDPVPATSFPTSKAGQTPNAVRFTGGTGTADPVTGAVDLAWDGSYTVNAYPAQFNAPNEVYSDPRLEVAADGSGELSFDFTLGAGTDMSGNPVAETAYGRITVLTFDEGSIDVTGDGEVRFSPDYQGVTVTTTDSAAQTTTCTATGGATGWWGSWAPGFVGAVPASVRPHFYSTGCGGMQDNKPALPVDVAFTVAEDVPAPATPQVAVSTTTLALDGTTDITVTGTGFTAATDGTSAGVYVAVGPLVGDDWHLSPAPFQYAKWVRTSFAGAETSTGATLGADGSFVVHFTDVKPVYTKGATTYDASVTPLNVVTFAAQASPYRGLDTVTPLTFVDADGLPVVVDIPEEVDPEEPGPGEFVWAIDGGTSAVSLGVAQPTAAGFGASGALRTVTVTDTRAGAPAWSLSGQVGDFATADGALTFGGQSLGWSPALGTNTVGAVAGATVAPGTAASDGLRSSRTLVSAPAGHAAGSVAVDAGLSLLAPLTTEPGSYSTTLVLTALS
;
A
#
# COMPACT_ATOMS: atom_id res chain seq x y z
N MET A 1 -9.95 -51.13 3.52
CA MET A 1 -11.33 -50.84 3.06
C MET A 1 -11.60 -49.41 3.48
N PHE A 2 -11.78 -48.40 2.64
CA PHE A 2 -12.28 -48.35 1.28
C PHE A 2 -11.44 -47.42 0.38
N THR A 3 -11.76 -47.50 -0.91
CA THR A 3 -10.93 -47.30 -2.10
C THR A 3 -11.06 -45.88 -2.68
N ALA A 4 -10.05 -45.48 -3.45
CA ALA A 4 -9.96 -44.27 -4.27
C ALA A 4 -11.04 -44.15 -5.35
N ALA A 5 -11.31 -42.91 -5.80
CA ALA A 5 -11.69 -42.62 -7.18
C ALA A 5 -11.37 -41.15 -7.57
N THR A 6 -10.71 -41.05 -8.71
CA THR A 6 -10.19 -39.91 -9.47
C THR A 6 -11.26 -39.02 -10.14
N GLY A 7 -10.91 -37.76 -10.43
CA GLY A 7 -11.68 -36.91 -11.36
C GLY A 7 -10.90 -35.71 -11.90
N ARG A 8 -10.03 -35.91 -12.89
CA ARG A 8 -9.52 -34.86 -13.80
C ARG A 8 -10.64 -34.39 -14.74
N ARG A 9 -10.80 -33.08 -14.95
CA ARG A 9 -11.28 -32.50 -16.22
C ARG A 9 -10.50 -31.22 -16.52
N GLY A 10 -9.68 -31.29 -17.57
CA GLY A 10 -9.02 -30.13 -18.15
C GLY A 10 -9.97 -29.34 -19.03
N ALA A 11 -9.75 -28.03 -19.10
CA ALA A 11 -10.36 -27.15 -20.08
C ALA A 11 -9.25 -26.45 -20.87
N THR A 12 -9.12 -26.85 -22.13
CA THR A 12 -8.28 -26.22 -23.15
C THR A 12 -8.99 -24.98 -23.69
N TRP A 13 -8.37 -23.80 -23.60
CA TRP A 13 -8.84 -22.61 -24.32
C TRP A 13 -7.93 -22.34 -25.51
N ARG A 14 -8.54 -22.45 -26.70
CA ARG A 14 -7.93 -22.23 -28.02
C ARG A 14 -7.81 -20.72 -28.27
N THR A 15 -6.60 -20.23 -28.49
CA THR A 15 -6.30 -18.90 -29.02
C THR A 15 -6.75 -18.81 -30.49
N ARG A 16 -7.60 -17.84 -30.81
CA ARG A 16 -7.90 -17.42 -32.19
C ARG A 16 -7.28 -16.05 -32.42
N THR A 17 -6.24 -16.02 -33.26
CA THR A 17 -5.72 -14.85 -33.95
C THR A 17 -6.78 -14.21 -34.86
N MET A 18 -6.95 -12.89 -34.77
CA MET A 18 -7.40 -12.07 -35.89
C MET A 18 -6.40 -10.93 -36.11
N ALA A 19 -5.86 -10.90 -37.33
CA ALA A 19 -5.17 -9.76 -37.91
C ALA A 19 -6.20 -8.77 -38.46
N GLY A 20 -5.93 -7.48 -38.31
CA GLY A 20 -6.67 -6.39 -38.94
C GLY A 20 -5.77 -5.19 -39.17
N LEU A 21 -5.36 -5.01 -40.43
CA LEU A 21 -4.57 -3.90 -40.95
C LEU A 21 -5.43 -2.63 -41.14
N GLY A 22 -4.91 -1.50 -40.65
CA GLY A 22 -4.74 -0.26 -41.41
C GLY A 22 -5.94 0.67 -41.67
N ALA A 23 -5.88 1.88 -41.11
CA ALA A 23 -6.08 3.13 -41.86
C ALA A 23 -5.48 4.32 -41.10
N LEU A 24 -4.45 4.93 -41.67
CA LEU A 24 -3.82 6.17 -41.25
C LEU A 24 -4.65 7.34 -41.80
N VAL A 25 -5.15 8.24 -40.95
CA VAL A 25 -5.67 9.55 -41.35
C VAL A 25 -4.95 10.62 -40.53
N LEU A 26 -4.06 11.35 -41.20
CA LEU A 26 -3.39 12.54 -40.70
C LEU A 26 -4.37 13.71 -40.66
N GLY A 27 -4.68 14.21 -39.47
CA GLY A 27 -5.43 15.45 -39.26
C GLY A 27 -4.92 16.14 -38.02
N GLY A 28 -4.15 17.21 -38.19
CA GLY A 28 -3.45 17.91 -37.13
C GLY A 28 -4.40 18.56 -36.11
N THR A 29 -4.14 18.27 -34.84
CA THR A 29 -4.60 19.05 -33.69
C THR A 29 -3.46 19.08 -32.68
N ALA A 30 -3.32 20.21 -31.98
CA ALA A 30 -2.28 20.44 -30.99
C ALA A 30 -2.21 19.27 -30.00
N THR A 31 -1.07 18.59 -29.96
CA THR A 31 -0.75 17.60 -28.94
C THR A 31 -0.65 18.32 -27.61
N LEU A 32 -1.77 18.39 -26.88
CA LEU A 32 -1.72 18.25 -25.44
C LEU A 32 -1.07 16.89 -25.21
N VAL A 33 0.21 16.91 -24.81
CA VAL A 33 0.84 15.74 -24.21
C VAL A 33 0.04 15.51 -22.93
N ALA A 34 -0.99 14.67 -23.00
CA ALA A 34 -1.58 14.10 -21.82
C ALA A 34 -0.44 13.37 -21.12
N ALA A 35 0.00 13.89 -19.98
CA ALA A 35 0.87 13.16 -19.09
C ALA A 35 0.17 11.82 -18.84
N ALA A 36 0.81 10.74 -19.27
CA ALA A 36 0.31 9.40 -18.99
C ALA A 36 0.14 9.29 -17.46
N PRO A 37 -0.95 8.68 -16.97
CA PRO A 37 -1.06 8.44 -15.55
C PRO A 37 0.14 7.58 -15.14
N ALA A 38 0.90 8.05 -14.16
CA ALA A 38 1.97 7.27 -13.57
C ALA A 38 1.32 6.09 -12.83
N SER A 39 1.15 4.97 -13.55
CA SER A 39 1.14 3.67 -12.91
C SER A 39 2.43 3.59 -12.09
N ALA A 40 2.34 3.10 -10.86
CA ALA A 40 3.48 2.50 -10.19
C ALA A 40 3.99 1.38 -11.10
N ALA A 41 4.84 1.72 -12.05
CA ALA A 41 5.39 0.77 -12.99
C ALA A 41 6.19 -0.24 -12.18
N VAL A 42 6.26 -1.48 -12.70
CA VAL A 42 7.36 -2.39 -12.36
C VAL A 42 8.63 -1.55 -12.30
N GLN A 43 9.24 -1.49 -11.12
CA GLN A 43 10.34 -0.59 -10.86
C GLN A 43 11.63 -1.29 -11.25
N ASP A 44 12.48 -0.56 -11.96
CA ASP A 44 13.83 -1.01 -12.21
C ASP A 44 14.62 -0.99 -10.89
N VAL A 45 15.35 -2.07 -10.66
CA VAL A 45 16.34 -2.19 -9.58
C VAL A 45 17.71 -2.19 -10.25
N ASP A 46 18.62 -1.34 -9.79
CA ASP A 46 19.95 -1.17 -10.38
C ASP A 46 21.12 -1.44 -9.42
N ASP A 47 20.84 -1.59 -8.12
CA ASP A 47 21.86 -1.91 -7.10
C ASP A 47 21.34 -2.92 -6.06
N ALA A 48 20.95 -4.11 -6.53
CA ALA A 48 20.63 -5.22 -5.65
C ALA A 48 21.92 -5.90 -5.15
N THR A 49 21.89 -6.36 -3.90
CA THR A 49 22.93 -7.19 -3.28
C THR A 49 22.35 -8.56 -2.97
N PHE A 50 23.11 -9.62 -3.24
CA PHE A 50 22.78 -11.00 -2.90
C PHE A 50 23.90 -11.61 -2.06
N THR A 51 23.58 -12.20 -0.92
CA THR A 51 24.56 -12.84 -0.01
C THR A 51 24.11 -14.24 0.40
N TRP A 52 25.01 -15.23 0.26
CA TRP A 52 24.68 -16.61 0.56
C TRP A 52 25.86 -17.47 1.04
N GLY A 53 25.61 -18.30 2.05
CA GLY A 53 26.58 -19.24 2.65
C GLY A 53 26.54 -20.67 2.13
N LEU A 54 25.81 -20.95 1.05
CA LEU A 54 25.60 -22.28 0.46
C LEU A 54 24.82 -23.26 1.37
N SER A 55 25.48 -23.88 2.34
CA SER A 55 24.87 -24.78 3.33
C SER A 55 25.68 -24.82 4.62
N GLY A 56 25.06 -25.23 5.73
CA GLY A 56 25.82 -25.49 6.95
C GLY A 56 26.89 -26.57 6.77
N TYR A 57 26.66 -27.52 5.85
CA TYR A 57 27.62 -28.58 5.53
C TYR A 57 28.87 -28.00 4.90
N ALA A 58 28.73 -27.00 4.02
CA ALA A 58 29.86 -26.25 3.48
C ALA A 58 30.65 -25.49 4.55
N GLN A 59 30.06 -25.17 5.70
CA GLN A 59 30.72 -24.46 6.80
C GLN A 59 31.52 -25.38 7.75
N VAL A 60 31.35 -26.70 7.64
CA VAL A 60 32.04 -27.67 8.52
C VAL A 60 32.77 -28.76 7.75
N GLY A 61 32.13 -29.32 6.73
CA GLY A 61 32.63 -30.41 5.87
C GLY A 61 33.20 -31.62 6.61
N ILE A 62 33.62 -32.64 5.84
CA ILE A 62 34.43 -33.74 6.39
C ILE A 62 35.90 -33.31 6.52
N PHE A 63 36.38 -32.47 5.59
CA PHE A 63 37.76 -31.98 5.54
C PHE A 63 37.92 -30.57 6.11
N GLY A 64 36.92 -30.08 6.84
CA GLY A 64 36.81 -28.67 7.23
C GLY A 64 35.86 -27.89 6.33
N ALA A 65 35.70 -26.61 6.64
CA ALA A 65 34.90 -25.70 5.85
C ALA A 65 35.38 -25.67 4.40
N TRP A 66 34.44 -25.65 3.47
CA TRP A 66 34.70 -25.64 2.05
C TRP A 66 35.36 -24.33 1.65
N THR A 67 36.18 -24.39 0.60
CA THR A 67 36.89 -23.20 0.10
C THR A 67 36.01 -22.49 -0.92
N PHE A 68 35.76 -21.19 -0.70
CA PHE A 68 35.14 -20.28 -1.65
C PHE A 68 36.25 -19.47 -2.33
N LYS A 69 36.33 -19.51 -3.66
CA LYS A 69 37.47 -18.98 -4.43
C LYS A 69 37.08 -18.62 -5.87
N ASP A 70 38.08 -18.20 -6.64
CA ASP A 70 37.99 -17.97 -8.09
C ASP A 70 36.80 -17.05 -8.45
N LEU A 71 36.66 -15.95 -7.70
CA LEU A 71 35.56 -15.01 -7.84
C LEU A 71 35.71 -14.18 -9.13
N THR A 72 34.59 -13.96 -9.82
CA THR A 72 34.53 -13.09 -11.01
C THR A 72 33.37 -12.11 -10.93
N GLY A 73 33.38 -11.08 -11.78
CA GLY A 73 32.34 -10.04 -11.79
C GLY A 73 32.32 -9.23 -10.50
N ALA A 74 31.12 -9.00 -9.96
CA ALA A 74 30.90 -8.26 -8.72
C ALA A 74 30.87 -9.15 -7.47
N ALA A 75 31.31 -10.42 -7.58
CA ALA A 75 31.33 -11.35 -6.47
C ALA A 75 32.52 -11.10 -5.52
N THR A 76 32.24 -11.12 -4.22
CA THR A 76 33.22 -11.01 -3.13
C THR A 76 33.00 -12.11 -2.10
N VAL A 77 34.07 -12.57 -1.44
CA VAL A 77 33.94 -13.54 -0.35
C VAL A 77 33.91 -12.83 0.99
N LEU A 78 32.93 -13.18 1.81
CA LEU A 78 32.85 -12.80 3.21
C LEU A 78 33.40 -13.96 4.03
N THR A 79 34.64 -13.84 4.50
CA THR A 79 35.26 -14.92 5.30
C THR A 79 34.73 -14.87 6.73
N GLY A 80 34.04 -15.95 7.10
CA GLY A 80 33.49 -16.18 8.42
C GLY A 80 34.52 -16.59 9.45
N SER A 81 34.21 -16.41 10.73
CA SER A 81 35.05 -16.91 11.81
C SER A 81 35.15 -18.44 11.83
N VAL A 82 34.24 -19.17 11.17
CA VAL A 82 34.37 -20.62 10.91
C VAL A 82 35.62 -20.99 10.12
N SER A 83 36.20 -20.04 9.38
CA SER A 83 37.46 -20.17 8.64
C SER A 83 38.49 -19.11 9.07
N GLY A 84 38.38 -18.59 10.30
CA GLY A 84 39.31 -17.62 10.87
C GLY A 84 39.16 -16.18 10.35
N GLY A 85 38.11 -15.89 9.59
CA GLY A 85 37.74 -14.54 9.20
C GLY A 85 36.99 -13.78 10.29
N THR A 86 36.50 -12.59 9.95
CA THR A 86 35.90 -11.65 10.90
C THR A 86 34.59 -11.02 10.44
N GLN A 87 34.04 -11.45 9.30
CA GLN A 87 32.79 -10.89 8.76
C GLN A 87 31.64 -10.99 9.78
N GLN A 88 30.79 -9.98 9.81
CA GLN A 88 29.61 -9.86 10.68
C GLN A 88 28.33 -9.55 9.90
N GLU A 89 28.39 -9.60 8.57
CA GLU A 89 27.30 -9.19 7.69
C GLU A 89 26.28 -10.31 7.53
N TYR A 90 26.75 -11.52 7.24
CA TYR A 90 25.89 -12.68 7.04
C TYR A 90 25.88 -13.56 8.29
N LEU A 91 24.80 -13.41 9.07
CA LEU A 91 24.58 -14.09 10.35
C LEU A 91 23.43 -15.09 10.24
N VAL A 92 23.65 -16.32 10.70
CA VAL A 92 22.65 -17.39 10.68
C VAL A 92 22.66 -18.15 12.00
N ASP A 93 21.47 -18.42 12.53
CA ASP A 93 21.31 -19.19 13.76
C ASP A 93 21.61 -20.68 13.52
N PRO A 94 22.19 -21.39 14.50
CA PRO A 94 22.46 -22.82 14.35
C PRO A 94 21.17 -23.65 14.25
N VAL A 95 21.34 -24.92 13.87
CA VAL A 95 20.28 -25.94 13.97
C VAL A 95 19.61 -25.88 15.37
N PRO A 96 18.26 -25.88 15.45
CA PRO A 96 17.30 -26.15 14.38
C PRO A 96 16.73 -24.90 13.69
N ALA A 97 17.26 -23.70 13.89
CA ALA A 97 16.73 -22.52 13.19
C ALA A 97 17.12 -22.54 11.70
N THR A 98 18.38 -22.90 11.42
CA THR A 98 18.88 -23.13 10.05
C THR A 98 19.70 -24.42 10.01
N SER A 99 20.35 -24.73 8.89
CA SER A 99 21.31 -25.83 8.81
C SER A 99 22.69 -25.50 9.41
N PHE A 100 22.90 -24.30 9.96
CA PHE A 100 24.21 -23.92 10.47
C PHE A 100 24.67 -24.84 11.63
N PRO A 101 25.90 -25.39 11.60
CA PRO A 101 26.27 -26.46 12.52
C PRO A 101 26.29 -26.00 13.98
N THR A 102 25.65 -26.78 14.89
CA THR A 102 25.71 -26.51 16.34
C THR A 102 27.14 -26.48 16.90
N SER A 103 28.04 -27.28 16.31
CA SER A 103 29.49 -27.25 16.63
C SER A 103 30.19 -25.92 16.34
N LYS A 104 29.53 -25.03 15.61
CA LYS A 104 30.00 -23.69 15.21
C LYS A 104 29.12 -22.58 15.78
N ALA A 105 28.23 -22.87 16.74
CA ALA A 105 27.39 -21.86 17.37
C ALA A 105 28.22 -20.67 17.89
N GLY A 106 27.76 -19.44 17.61
CA GLY A 106 28.46 -18.20 17.93
C GLY A 106 29.60 -17.82 16.98
N GLN A 107 29.84 -18.61 15.91
CA GLN A 107 30.74 -18.25 14.82
C GLN A 107 29.94 -17.74 13.62
N THR A 108 30.60 -16.97 12.75
CA THR A 108 30.00 -16.49 11.50
C THR A 108 30.39 -17.38 10.32
N PRO A 109 29.45 -17.72 9.42
CA PRO A 109 29.71 -18.54 8.23
C PRO A 109 30.58 -17.82 7.19
N ASN A 110 31.21 -18.58 6.30
CA ASN A 110 31.68 -18.05 5.02
C ASN A 110 30.49 -17.84 4.10
N ALA A 111 30.49 -16.73 3.37
CA ALA A 111 29.48 -16.42 2.36
C ALA A 111 30.12 -15.78 1.12
N VAL A 112 29.37 -15.77 0.03
CA VAL A 112 29.67 -14.94 -1.15
C VAL A 112 28.63 -13.85 -1.22
N ARG A 113 29.08 -12.65 -1.54
CA ARG A 113 28.25 -11.46 -1.78
C ARG A 113 28.42 -10.99 -3.22
N PHE A 114 27.33 -10.87 -3.95
CA PHE A 114 27.22 -10.21 -5.23
C PHE A 114 26.60 -8.83 -5.02
N THR A 115 27.10 -7.83 -5.73
CA THR A 115 26.61 -6.43 -5.68
C THR A 115 26.30 -5.96 -7.10
N GLY A 116 25.61 -4.83 -7.26
CA GLY A 116 25.25 -4.31 -8.58
C GLY A 116 24.29 -5.22 -9.36
N GLY A 117 23.44 -5.97 -8.64
CA GLY A 117 22.38 -6.74 -9.26
C GLY A 117 21.33 -5.82 -9.85
N THR A 118 20.77 -6.25 -10.97
CA THR A 118 19.77 -5.47 -11.71
C THR A 118 18.55 -6.32 -11.97
N GLY A 119 17.42 -5.66 -12.20
CA GLY A 119 16.20 -6.34 -12.56
C GLY A 119 15.00 -5.49 -12.23
N THR A 120 13.94 -6.13 -11.77
CA THR A 120 12.66 -5.49 -11.55
C THR A 120 12.00 -5.92 -10.25
N ALA A 121 11.28 -5.00 -9.63
CA ALA A 121 10.42 -5.29 -8.49
C ALA A 121 9.07 -4.59 -8.66
N ASP A 122 7.99 -5.30 -8.39
CA ASP A 122 6.64 -4.77 -8.35
C ASP A 122 6.24 -4.50 -6.90
N PRO A 123 6.21 -3.23 -6.45
CA PRO A 123 5.87 -2.88 -5.08
C PRO A 123 4.40 -3.14 -4.74
N VAL A 124 3.54 -3.38 -5.73
CA VAL A 124 2.10 -3.66 -5.53
C VAL A 124 1.89 -5.14 -5.24
N THR A 125 2.54 -6.01 -6.01
CA THR A 125 2.34 -7.47 -5.91
C THR A 125 3.42 -8.17 -5.09
N GLY A 126 4.56 -7.53 -4.84
CA GLY A 126 5.72 -8.16 -4.22
C GLY A 126 6.52 -9.06 -5.17
N ALA A 127 6.16 -9.11 -6.46
CA ALA A 127 6.90 -9.89 -7.45
C ALA A 127 8.27 -9.25 -7.73
N VAL A 128 9.31 -10.07 -7.83
CA VAL A 128 10.70 -9.63 -7.99
C VAL A 128 11.40 -10.53 -9.01
N ASP A 129 12.21 -9.95 -9.89
CA ASP A 129 13.11 -10.66 -10.80
C ASP A 129 14.45 -9.92 -10.80
N LEU A 130 15.45 -10.49 -10.13
CA LEU A 130 16.77 -9.88 -9.97
C LEU A 130 17.85 -10.82 -10.49
N ALA A 131 18.83 -10.26 -11.20
CA ALA A 131 19.97 -10.96 -11.72
C ALA A 131 21.27 -10.24 -11.36
N TRP A 132 22.32 -11.02 -11.12
CA TRP A 132 23.67 -10.54 -10.88
C TRP A 132 24.63 -11.18 -11.88
N ASP A 133 25.67 -10.45 -12.25
CA ASP A 133 26.75 -10.97 -13.09
C ASP A 133 27.96 -11.39 -12.26
N GLY A 134 28.55 -12.53 -12.61
CA GLY A 134 29.80 -13.03 -12.03
C GLY A 134 29.68 -14.46 -11.53
N SER A 135 30.73 -14.93 -10.87
CA SER A 135 30.77 -16.31 -10.41
C SER A 135 31.62 -16.51 -9.18
N TYR A 136 31.40 -17.64 -8.52
CA TYR A 136 32.30 -18.15 -7.50
C TYR A 136 32.44 -19.66 -7.64
N THR A 137 33.57 -20.16 -7.16
CA THR A 137 33.87 -21.59 -7.12
C THR A 137 33.87 -22.06 -5.67
N VAL A 138 33.27 -23.24 -5.43
CA VAL A 138 33.43 -23.98 -4.19
C VAL A 138 34.08 -25.34 -4.43
N ASN A 139 34.82 -25.80 -3.43
CA ASN A 139 35.32 -27.16 -3.40
C ASN A 139 35.30 -27.73 -1.98
N ALA A 140 34.71 -28.91 -1.84
CA ALA A 140 34.60 -29.64 -0.59
C ALA A 140 35.90 -30.37 -0.19
N TYR A 141 36.83 -30.52 -1.13
CA TYR A 141 38.02 -31.34 -0.98
C TYR A 141 39.30 -30.50 -1.00
N PRO A 142 40.31 -30.87 -0.19
CA PRO A 142 41.64 -30.29 -0.28
C PRO A 142 42.23 -30.39 -1.70
N ALA A 143 42.98 -29.35 -2.11
CA ALA A 143 43.54 -29.23 -3.46
C ALA A 143 44.34 -30.45 -3.94
N GLN A 144 44.98 -31.20 -3.03
CA GLN A 144 45.72 -32.42 -3.32
C GLN A 144 44.89 -33.54 -3.98
N PHE A 145 43.56 -33.53 -3.81
CA PHE A 145 42.67 -34.51 -4.42
C PHE A 145 42.25 -34.15 -5.84
N ASN A 146 42.50 -32.90 -6.27
CA ASN A 146 42.09 -32.40 -7.59
C ASN A 146 40.62 -32.73 -7.92
N ALA A 147 39.75 -32.70 -6.91
CA ALA A 147 38.33 -32.99 -7.09
C ALA A 147 37.69 -31.89 -7.96
N PRO A 148 36.71 -32.23 -8.82
CA PRO A 148 35.97 -31.24 -9.60
C PRO A 148 35.46 -30.07 -8.76
N ASN A 149 35.67 -28.86 -9.26
CA ASN A 149 35.15 -27.63 -8.66
C ASN A 149 33.66 -27.47 -8.99
N GLU A 150 32.86 -27.02 -8.04
CA GLU A 150 31.49 -26.58 -8.30
C GLU A 150 31.51 -25.07 -8.55
N VAL A 151 31.06 -24.65 -9.73
CA VAL A 151 31.07 -23.24 -10.16
C VAL A 151 29.64 -22.77 -10.30
N TYR A 152 29.31 -21.72 -9.54
CA TYR A 152 28.01 -21.05 -9.52
C TYR A 152 28.18 -19.68 -10.18
N SER A 153 27.48 -19.47 -11.29
CA SER A 153 27.57 -18.22 -12.06
C SER A 153 26.20 -17.59 -12.26
N ASP A 154 26.22 -16.27 -12.38
CA ASP A 154 25.10 -15.41 -12.76
C ASP A 154 23.81 -15.71 -11.98
N PRO A 155 23.80 -15.47 -10.64
CA PRO A 155 22.64 -15.74 -9.81
C PRO A 155 21.41 -15.01 -10.35
N ARG A 156 20.25 -15.67 -10.30
CA ARG A 156 18.96 -15.05 -10.56
C ARG A 156 17.92 -15.48 -9.54
N LEU A 157 17.28 -14.49 -8.93
CA LEU A 157 16.19 -14.65 -7.98
C LEU A 157 14.88 -14.25 -8.67
N GLU A 158 13.91 -15.16 -8.66
CA GLU A 158 12.53 -14.86 -9.03
C GLU A 158 11.62 -15.07 -7.82
N VAL A 159 10.79 -14.06 -7.53
CA VAL A 159 9.71 -14.11 -6.52
C VAL A 159 8.41 -13.79 -7.24
N ALA A 160 7.43 -14.68 -7.12
CA ALA A 160 6.10 -14.49 -7.64
C ALA A 160 5.24 -13.62 -6.73
N ALA A 161 4.12 -13.13 -7.26
CA ALA A 161 3.17 -12.29 -6.52
C ALA A 161 2.52 -12.98 -5.31
N ASP A 162 2.57 -14.32 -5.24
CA ASP A 162 2.11 -15.08 -4.08
C ASP A 162 3.20 -15.31 -3.04
N GLY A 163 4.39 -14.72 -3.21
CA GLY A 163 5.54 -14.85 -2.32
C GLY A 163 6.34 -16.14 -2.49
N SER A 164 5.92 -17.06 -3.36
CA SER A 164 6.76 -18.22 -3.72
C SER A 164 7.88 -17.80 -4.67
N GLY A 165 8.99 -18.53 -4.69
CA GLY A 165 10.08 -18.17 -5.59
C GLY A 165 11.18 -19.21 -5.72
N GLU A 166 12.16 -18.86 -6.55
CA GLU A 166 13.31 -19.69 -6.85
C GLU A 166 14.59 -18.89 -7.00
N LEU A 167 15.70 -19.52 -6.60
CA LEU A 167 17.06 -19.06 -6.90
C LEU A 167 17.70 -20.02 -7.88
N SER A 168 18.23 -19.48 -8.97
CA SER A 168 18.89 -20.23 -10.03
C SER A 168 20.29 -19.70 -10.32
N PHE A 169 21.15 -20.58 -10.84
CA PHE A 169 22.50 -20.26 -11.28
C PHE A 169 22.80 -20.98 -12.59
N ASP A 170 23.68 -20.41 -13.41
CA ASP A 170 24.41 -21.17 -14.41
C ASP A 170 25.47 -22.03 -13.71
N PHE A 171 25.20 -23.34 -13.63
CA PHE A 171 26.00 -24.28 -12.86
C PHE A 171 26.96 -25.07 -13.76
N THR A 172 28.23 -25.12 -13.36
CA THR A 172 29.26 -25.92 -14.04
C THR A 172 30.02 -26.76 -13.02
N LEU A 173 30.23 -28.04 -13.36
CA LEU A 173 31.19 -28.87 -12.67
C LEU A 173 32.51 -28.83 -13.45
N GLY A 174 33.53 -28.23 -12.86
CA GLY A 174 34.86 -28.07 -13.46
C GLY A 174 35.56 -29.40 -13.71
N ALA A 175 36.61 -29.38 -14.54
CA ALA A 175 37.46 -30.56 -14.73
C ALA A 175 38.16 -30.96 -13.42
N GLY A 176 38.42 -32.25 -13.24
CA GLY A 176 39.05 -32.76 -12.02
C GLY A 176 39.38 -34.25 -12.10
N THR A 177 39.35 -34.91 -10.96
CA THR A 177 39.67 -36.33 -10.82
C THR A 177 38.69 -37.02 -9.87
N ASP A 178 38.22 -38.21 -10.24
CA ASP A 178 37.34 -39.01 -9.39
C ASP A 178 38.12 -39.73 -8.27
N MET A 179 37.40 -40.42 -7.38
CA MET A 179 38.01 -41.16 -6.27
C MET A 179 38.93 -42.32 -6.71
N SER A 180 38.82 -42.78 -7.96
CA SER A 180 39.67 -43.83 -8.53
C SER A 180 40.88 -43.27 -9.30
N GLY A 181 41.04 -41.94 -9.34
CA GLY A 181 42.12 -41.29 -10.07
C GLY A 181 41.82 -41.04 -11.55
N ASN A 182 40.60 -41.31 -12.04
CA ASN A 182 40.24 -41.08 -13.43
C ASN A 182 39.93 -39.59 -13.67
N PRO A 183 40.32 -39.03 -14.83
CA PRO A 183 39.98 -37.65 -15.17
C PRO A 183 38.46 -37.47 -15.32
N VAL A 184 37.96 -36.38 -14.75
CA VAL A 184 36.59 -35.91 -14.92
C VAL A 184 36.65 -34.69 -15.83
N ALA A 185 35.91 -34.72 -16.94
CA ALA A 185 35.80 -33.59 -17.85
C ALA A 185 34.86 -32.53 -17.27
N GLU A 186 35.12 -31.27 -17.60
CA GLU A 186 34.20 -30.19 -17.29
C GLU A 186 32.83 -30.41 -17.94
N THR A 187 31.77 -30.14 -17.20
CA THR A 187 30.39 -30.23 -17.69
C THR A 187 29.61 -29.00 -17.25
N ALA A 188 29.12 -28.24 -18.22
CA ALA A 188 28.18 -27.14 -17.99
C ALA A 188 26.74 -27.68 -18.01
N TYR A 189 25.98 -27.38 -16.97
CA TYR A 189 24.58 -27.78 -16.82
C TYR A 189 23.61 -26.67 -17.22
N GLY A 190 24.13 -25.46 -17.46
CA GLY A 190 23.35 -24.26 -17.74
C GLY A 190 22.57 -23.78 -16.52
N ARG A 191 21.61 -22.89 -16.77
CA ARG A 191 20.76 -22.33 -15.71
C ARG A 191 19.90 -23.41 -15.06
N ILE A 192 20.02 -23.53 -13.74
CA ILE A 192 19.30 -24.51 -12.94
C ILE A 192 18.85 -23.91 -11.62
N THR A 193 17.58 -24.16 -11.26
CA THR A 193 17.03 -23.82 -9.94
C THR A 193 17.72 -24.66 -8.87
N VAL A 194 18.44 -24.00 -7.96
CA VAL A 194 19.18 -24.67 -6.88
C VAL A 194 18.34 -24.81 -5.61
N LEU A 195 17.44 -23.86 -5.37
CA LEU A 195 16.50 -23.87 -4.25
C LEU A 195 15.20 -23.14 -4.62
N THR A 196 14.12 -23.53 -3.95
CA THR A 196 12.81 -22.87 -3.97
C THR A 196 12.47 -22.39 -2.57
N PHE A 197 11.48 -21.53 -2.44
CA PHE A 197 10.90 -21.12 -1.17
C PHE A 197 9.42 -20.79 -1.34
N ASP A 198 8.60 -21.15 -0.35
CA ASP A 198 7.17 -20.79 -0.29
C ASP A 198 6.95 -19.37 0.32
N GLU A 199 5.74 -18.83 0.15
CA GLU A 199 5.29 -17.50 0.67
C GLU A 199 5.71 -17.23 2.13
N GLY A 200 5.52 -18.23 3.01
CA GLY A 200 5.80 -18.11 4.45
C GLY A 200 7.28 -18.15 4.83
N SER A 201 8.17 -18.16 3.84
CA SER A 201 9.61 -18.33 4.03
C SER A 201 10.40 -17.03 3.81
N ILE A 202 9.71 -15.89 3.76
CA ILE A 202 10.29 -14.56 3.55
C ILE A 202 10.25 -13.78 4.85
N ASP A 203 11.42 -13.37 5.34
CA ASP A 203 11.60 -12.52 6.52
C ASP A 203 12.15 -11.16 6.10
N VAL A 204 11.43 -10.07 6.42
CA VAL A 204 11.95 -8.70 6.23
C VAL A 204 12.82 -8.34 7.44
N THR A 205 14.11 -8.15 7.21
CA THR A 205 15.12 -7.98 8.26
C THR A 205 15.56 -6.53 8.48
N GLY A 206 15.22 -5.65 7.54
CA GLY A 206 15.53 -4.22 7.58
C GLY A 206 14.94 -3.49 6.36
N ASP A 207 15.16 -2.18 6.25
CA ASP A 207 14.70 -1.39 5.11
C ASP A 207 15.39 -1.87 3.83
N GLY A 208 14.61 -2.48 2.92
CA GLY A 208 15.12 -3.06 1.68
C GLY A 208 15.90 -4.38 1.84
N GLU A 209 15.98 -4.95 3.05
CA GLU A 209 16.71 -6.20 3.33
C GLU A 209 15.73 -7.35 3.62
N VAL A 210 15.81 -8.39 2.80
CA VAL A 210 14.93 -9.56 2.82
C VAL A 210 15.75 -10.83 2.92
N ARG A 211 15.31 -11.74 3.78
CA ARG A 211 15.89 -13.07 3.95
C ARG A 211 14.91 -14.14 3.48
N PHE A 212 15.38 -15.03 2.61
CA PHE A 212 14.63 -16.17 2.09
C PHE A 212 15.10 -17.46 2.77
N SER A 213 14.17 -18.19 3.38
CA SER A 213 14.41 -19.52 3.96
C SER A 213 14.13 -20.61 2.91
N PRO A 214 15.12 -21.41 2.49
CA PRO A 214 14.93 -22.39 1.42
C PRO A 214 14.03 -23.57 1.83
N ASP A 215 13.23 -24.03 0.88
CA ASP A 215 12.54 -25.32 0.98
C ASP A 215 13.57 -26.45 0.99
N TYR A 216 13.42 -27.34 1.96
CA TYR A 216 14.22 -28.56 2.01
C TYR A 216 13.46 -29.67 2.72
N GLN A 217 12.88 -29.35 3.88
CA GLN A 217 12.21 -30.34 4.72
C GLN A 217 11.03 -30.96 3.97
N GLY A 218 10.99 -32.28 3.91
CA GLY A 218 9.93 -33.00 3.21
C GLY A 218 10.10 -33.09 1.69
N VAL A 219 11.06 -32.38 1.09
CA VAL A 219 11.32 -32.44 -0.35
C VAL A 219 11.91 -33.80 -0.71
N THR A 220 11.27 -34.48 -1.67
CA THR A 220 11.66 -35.83 -2.09
C THR A 220 12.48 -35.81 -3.38
N VAL A 221 13.48 -36.69 -3.45
CA VAL A 221 14.25 -36.95 -4.67
C VAL A 221 14.43 -38.44 -4.88
N THR A 222 14.47 -38.86 -6.15
CA THR A 222 14.79 -40.25 -6.52
C THR A 222 16.14 -40.27 -7.24
N THR A 223 17.07 -41.06 -6.71
CA THR A 223 18.41 -41.24 -7.30
C THR A 223 18.61 -42.72 -7.64
N THR A 224 19.07 -43.05 -8.85
CA THR A 224 19.25 -44.44 -9.31
C THR A 224 20.70 -44.92 -9.23
N ASP A 225 21.65 -44.00 -9.16
CA ASP A 225 23.10 -44.17 -9.20
C ASP A 225 23.81 -43.54 -7.97
N SER A 226 23.05 -43.23 -6.91
CA SER A 226 23.56 -42.70 -5.64
C SER A 226 22.87 -43.36 -4.46
N ALA A 227 23.38 -43.10 -3.24
CA ALA A 227 22.72 -43.54 -2.01
C ALA A 227 21.27 -43.05 -1.98
N ALA A 228 20.31 -43.92 -1.65
CA ALA A 228 18.91 -43.51 -1.59
C ALA A 228 18.70 -42.39 -0.55
N GLN A 229 17.80 -41.45 -0.86
CA GLN A 229 17.40 -40.43 0.10
C GLN A 229 16.79 -41.10 1.33
N THR A 230 17.26 -40.71 2.50
CA THR A 230 16.68 -41.14 3.78
C THR A 230 15.55 -40.19 4.15
N THR A 231 14.32 -40.69 4.19
CA THR A 231 13.09 -39.94 4.49
C THR A 231 12.45 -40.36 5.82
N THR A 232 13.10 -41.26 6.56
CA THR A 232 12.56 -41.91 7.77
C THR A 232 13.13 -41.33 9.07
N CYS A 233 13.71 -40.13 9.01
CA CYS A 233 14.32 -39.51 10.17
C CYS A 233 13.28 -39.07 11.20
N THR A 234 13.61 -39.26 12.47
CA THR A 234 12.75 -38.91 13.61
C THR A 234 13.57 -38.17 14.64
N ALA A 235 12.93 -37.39 15.51
CA ALA A 235 13.60 -36.67 16.60
C ALA A 235 14.17 -37.59 17.71
N THR A 236 14.16 -38.91 17.51
CA THR A 236 14.61 -39.89 18.50
C THR A 236 16.14 -39.93 18.55
N GLY A 237 16.72 -40.03 19.75
CA GLY A 237 18.16 -40.25 19.91
C GLY A 237 19.05 -39.02 19.65
N GLY A 238 18.48 -37.80 19.69
CA GLY A 238 19.24 -36.55 19.57
C GLY A 238 19.39 -36.00 18.15
N ALA A 239 18.68 -36.59 17.18
CA ALA A 239 18.54 -36.03 15.83
C ALA A 239 17.45 -34.96 15.79
N THR A 240 17.53 -34.01 14.85
CA THR A 240 16.45 -33.03 14.60
C THR A 240 15.18 -33.66 14.04
N GLY A 241 15.29 -34.85 13.45
CA GLY A 241 14.24 -35.46 12.64
C GLY A 241 14.13 -34.87 11.23
N TRP A 242 15.01 -33.94 10.86
CA TRP A 242 15.02 -33.33 9.53
C TRP A 242 15.39 -34.35 8.46
N TRP A 243 14.64 -34.32 7.37
CA TRP A 243 14.96 -35.00 6.14
C TRP A 243 14.45 -34.17 4.97
N GLY A 244 15.09 -34.31 3.82
CA GLY A 244 14.79 -33.42 2.71
C GLY A 244 15.83 -33.45 1.60
N SER A 245 15.66 -32.54 0.66
CA SER A 245 16.50 -32.40 -0.52
C SER A 245 16.49 -30.94 -0.97
N TRP A 246 17.59 -30.50 -1.60
CA TRP A 246 17.58 -29.32 -2.46
C TRP A 246 16.63 -29.56 -3.65
N ALA A 247 16.44 -28.53 -4.48
CA ALA A 247 15.57 -28.58 -5.65
C ALA A 247 15.79 -29.89 -6.46
N PRO A 248 14.74 -30.72 -6.66
CA PRO A 248 14.91 -32.04 -7.29
C PRO A 248 15.54 -31.99 -8.68
N GLY A 249 15.30 -30.90 -9.44
CA GLY A 249 15.95 -30.67 -10.73
C GLY A 249 17.47 -30.56 -10.61
N PHE A 250 17.97 -29.75 -9.65
CA PHE A 250 19.39 -29.62 -9.36
C PHE A 250 20.02 -30.94 -8.92
N VAL A 251 19.39 -31.61 -7.94
CA VAL A 251 19.89 -32.89 -7.43
C VAL A 251 19.90 -33.97 -8.52
N GLY A 252 18.92 -33.96 -9.43
CA GLY A 252 18.88 -34.86 -10.58
C GLY A 252 19.95 -34.57 -11.64
N ALA A 253 20.39 -33.32 -11.78
CA ALA A 253 21.40 -32.92 -12.76
C ALA A 253 22.83 -33.18 -12.30
N VAL A 254 23.14 -32.92 -11.02
CA VAL A 254 24.52 -33.06 -10.51
C VAL A 254 24.98 -34.53 -10.48
N PRO A 255 26.27 -34.81 -10.73
CA PRO A 255 26.78 -36.19 -10.75
C PRO A 255 26.68 -36.91 -9.42
N ALA A 256 26.58 -38.24 -9.48
CA ALA A 256 26.44 -39.10 -8.31
C ALA A 256 27.53 -38.93 -7.24
N SER A 257 28.72 -38.45 -7.60
CA SER A 257 29.83 -38.22 -6.67
C SER A 257 29.61 -37.02 -5.75
N VAL A 258 28.95 -35.97 -6.21
CA VAL A 258 28.69 -34.73 -5.45
C VAL A 258 27.26 -34.64 -4.93
N ARG A 259 26.33 -35.32 -5.60
CA ARG A 259 24.90 -35.33 -5.25
C ARG A 259 24.60 -35.57 -3.77
N PRO A 260 25.29 -36.48 -3.05
CA PRO A 260 25.04 -36.73 -1.64
C PRO A 260 25.21 -35.52 -0.72
N HIS A 261 25.77 -34.40 -1.17
CA HIS A 261 25.83 -33.16 -0.39
C HIS A 261 24.47 -32.46 -0.25
N PHE A 262 23.53 -32.72 -1.15
CA PHE A 262 22.32 -31.90 -1.34
C PHE A 262 21.02 -32.56 -0.87
N TYR A 263 21.09 -33.74 -0.26
CA TYR A 263 19.91 -34.42 0.29
C TYR A 263 20.25 -35.30 1.50
N SER A 264 19.23 -35.64 2.30
CA SER A 264 19.39 -36.49 3.47
C SER A 264 19.83 -37.90 3.09
N THR A 265 20.99 -38.35 3.55
CA THR A 265 21.52 -39.71 3.32
C THR A 265 21.56 -40.56 4.60
N GLY A 266 20.89 -40.11 5.66
CA GLY A 266 20.86 -40.72 6.99
C GLY A 266 20.21 -39.77 8.01
N CYS A 267 20.12 -40.20 9.27
CA CYS A 267 19.35 -39.50 10.32
C CYS A 267 20.18 -39.00 11.50
N GLY A 268 21.48 -38.81 11.33
CA GLY A 268 22.31 -38.22 12.38
C GLY A 268 23.63 -37.68 11.83
N GLY A 269 24.32 -36.89 12.65
CA GLY A 269 25.62 -36.27 12.30
C GLY A 269 25.45 -35.02 11.44
N MET A 270 26.17 -34.94 10.33
CA MET A 270 26.25 -33.74 9.48
C MET A 270 25.06 -33.55 8.52
N GLN A 271 24.06 -34.44 8.56
CA GLN A 271 22.92 -34.42 7.63
C GLN A 271 22.03 -33.21 7.84
N ASP A 272 21.87 -32.81 9.10
CA ASP A 272 21.10 -31.64 9.52
C ASP A 272 21.74 -30.34 9.01
N ASN A 273 23.00 -30.41 8.57
CA ASN A 273 23.74 -29.28 8.02
C ASN A 273 23.60 -29.18 6.48
N LYS A 274 23.04 -30.18 5.81
CA LYS A 274 22.89 -30.20 4.34
C LYS A 274 21.83 -29.27 3.75
N PRO A 275 20.73 -28.90 4.44
CA PRO A 275 19.83 -27.90 3.89
C PRO A 275 20.61 -26.64 3.51
N ALA A 276 20.17 -25.96 2.45
CA ALA A 276 20.75 -24.68 2.09
C ALA A 276 20.59 -23.69 3.27
N LEU A 277 21.58 -22.82 3.46
CA LEU A 277 21.42 -21.70 4.41
C LEU A 277 20.50 -20.63 3.80
N PRO A 278 19.86 -19.78 4.63
CA PRO A 278 19.04 -18.66 4.15
C PRO A 278 19.77 -17.74 3.18
N VAL A 279 19.06 -17.13 2.25
CA VAL A 279 19.61 -16.20 1.27
C VAL A 279 19.24 -14.79 1.68
N ASP A 280 20.20 -13.88 1.75
CA ASP A 280 19.94 -12.48 2.04
C ASP A 280 20.01 -11.68 0.75
N VAL A 281 18.97 -10.89 0.49
CA VAL A 281 18.93 -9.95 -0.63
C VAL A 281 18.59 -8.57 -0.11
N ALA A 282 19.37 -7.58 -0.55
CA ALA A 282 19.13 -6.19 -0.23
C ALA A 282 18.95 -5.39 -1.52
N PHE A 283 17.87 -4.63 -1.63
CA PHE A 283 17.67 -3.71 -2.74
C PHE A 283 16.72 -2.60 -2.32
N THR A 284 16.89 -1.43 -2.93
CA THR A 284 15.95 -0.32 -2.81
C THR A 284 15.26 -0.14 -4.15
N VAL A 285 13.94 -0.02 -4.11
CA VAL A 285 13.16 0.50 -5.23
C VAL A 285 13.11 2.02 -5.09
N ALA A 286 13.15 2.77 -6.20
CA ALA A 286 13.09 4.22 -6.12
C ALA A 286 11.75 4.65 -5.49
N GLU A 287 11.80 5.34 -4.35
CA GLU A 287 10.65 5.90 -3.62
C GLU A 287 9.81 6.90 -4.46
N ASP A 288 10.15 7.14 -5.73
CA ASP A 288 9.51 8.10 -6.63
C ASP A 288 8.25 7.53 -7.33
N VAL A 289 7.65 6.52 -6.73
CA VAL A 289 6.31 6.06 -7.05
C VAL A 289 5.45 6.33 -5.82
N PRO A 290 4.41 7.19 -5.92
CA PRO A 290 3.48 7.33 -4.82
C PRO A 290 2.94 5.93 -4.51
N ALA A 291 3.10 5.49 -3.27
CA ALA A 291 2.55 4.23 -2.78
C ALA A 291 1.14 4.04 -3.37
N PRO A 292 0.76 2.83 -3.85
CA PRO A 292 -0.59 2.60 -4.30
C PRO A 292 -1.51 3.10 -3.19
N ALA A 293 -2.26 4.17 -3.47
CA ALA A 293 -3.08 4.78 -2.44
C ALA A 293 -3.98 3.66 -1.91
N THR A 294 -3.90 3.37 -0.61
CA THR A 294 -4.82 2.42 0.00
C THR A 294 -6.23 2.86 -0.38
N PRO A 295 -7.14 1.96 -0.77
CA PRO A 295 -8.50 2.36 -1.11
C PRO A 295 -9.11 3.17 0.04
N GLN A 296 -9.39 4.44 -0.22
CA GLN A 296 -9.98 5.36 0.75
C GLN A 296 -11.32 5.85 0.20
N VAL A 297 -12.30 5.95 1.10
CA VAL A 297 -13.60 6.53 0.80
C VAL A 297 -13.89 7.68 1.74
N ALA A 298 -14.20 8.84 1.15
CA ALA A 298 -14.75 9.98 1.85
C ALA A 298 -16.24 10.11 1.51
N VAL A 299 -17.08 10.14 2.54
CA VAL A 299 -18.51 10.41 2.40
C VAL A 299 -18.77 11.84 2.86
N SER A 300 -19.51 12.64 2.07
CA SER A 300 -19.76 14.05 2.36
C SER A 300 -20.41 14.30 3.72
N THR A 301 -21.20 13.34 4.21
CA THR A 301 -21.71 13.27 5.58
C THR A 301 -22.03 11.82 5.93
N THR A 302 -21.81 11.44 7.19
CA THR A 302 -22.20 10.13 7.74
C THR A 302 -23.41 10.21 8.67
N THR A 303 -24.02 11.40 8.78
CA THR A 303 -25.22 11.63 9.57
C THR A 303 -26.31 12.16 8.64
N LEU A 304 -27.40 11.40 8.53
CA LEU A 304 -28.46 11.58 7.55
C LEU A 304 -29.80 11.87 8.24
N ALA A 305 -30.64 12.70 7.63
CA ALA A 305 -32.00 12.90 8.07
C ALA A 305 -32.83 11.62 7.90
N LEU A 306 -33.70 11.32 8.87
CA LEU A 306 -34.59 10.15 8.82
C LEU A 306 -35.57 10.16 7.64
N ASP A 307 -35.88 11.33 7.07
CA ASP A 307 -36.80 11.47 5.94
C ASP A 307 -36.15 11.17 4.57
N GLY A 308 -34.83 10.98 4.53
CA GLY A 308 -34.05 10.68 3.34
C GLY A 308 -33.70 11.89 2.46
N THR A 309 -33.95 13.11 2.94
CA THR A 309 -33.65 14.35 2.20
C THR A 309 -32.16 14.67 2.11
N THR A 310 -31.30 13.99 2.89
CA THR A 310 -29.86 14.19 2.85
C THR A 310 -29.23 13.46 1.67
N ASP A 311 -28.70 14.23 0.72
CA ASP A 311 -27.87 13.70 -0.36
C ASP A 311 -26.46 13.40 0.15
N ILE A 312 -25.92 12.25 -0.25
CA ILE A 312 -24.53 11.87 0.03
C ILE A 312 -23.72 11.80 -1.25
N THR A 313 -22.55 12.42 -1.21
CA THR A 313 -21.50 12.27 -2.22
C THR A 313 -20.44 11.35 -1.66
N VAL A 314 -20.09 10.31 -2.41
CA VAL A 314 -19.06 9.33 -2.05
C VAL A 314 -17.90 9.52 -3.03
N THR A 315 -16.75 9.91 -2.50
CA THR A 315 -15.51 10.06 -3.25
C THR A 315 -14.57 8.92 -2.88
N GLY A 316 -14.17 8.14 -3.87
CA GLY A 316 -13.19 7.07 -3.72
C GLY A 316 -11.85 7.47 -4.34
N THR A 317 -10.75 7.06 -3.69
CA THR A 317 -9.38 7.16 -4.22
C THR A 317 -8.63 5.88 -3.91
N GLY A 318 -7.58 5.57 -4.66
CA GLY A 318 -6.75 4.38 -4.40
C GLY A 318 -7.32 3.05 -4.88
N PHE A 319 -8.38 3.05 -5.70
CA PHE A 319 -8.94 1.83 -6.29
C PHE A 319 -8.21 1.40 -7.57
N THR A 320 -6.88 1.50 -7.59
CA THR A 320 -6.05 1.20 -8.78
C THR A 320 -6.07 -0.28 -9.15
N ALA A 321 -6.17 -1.20 -8.18
CA ALA A 321 -6.43 -2.63 -8.41
C ALA A 321 -7.82 -2.91 -9.04
N ALA A 322 -8.69 -1.90 -9.17
CA ALA A 322 -9.92 -2.00 -9.97
C ALA A 322 -9.76 -1.53 -11.42
N THR A 323 -8.58 -1.02 -11.78
CA THR A 323 -8.24 -0.51 -13.10
C THR A 323 -7.27 -1.40 -13.87
N ASP A 324 -6.39 -2.14 -13.17
CA ASP A 324 -5.33 -3.00 -13.74
C ASP A 324 -5.81 -4.39 -14.24
N GLY A 325 -7.10 -4.70 -14.05
CA GLY A 325 -7.73 -5.93 -14.52
C GLY A 325 -7.78 -7.05 -13.49
N THR A 326 -7.30 -6.84 -12.25
CA THR A 326 -7.47 -7.81 -11.15
C THR A 326 -8.91 -7.86 -10.60
N SER A 327 -9.72 -6.84 -10.86
CA SER A 327 -11.18 -6.85 -10.64
C SER A 327 -11.95 -6.19 -11.79
N ALA A 328 -13.22 -6.55 -11.97
CA ALA A 328 -14.08 -5.98 -13.03
C ALA A 328 -14.59 -4.56 -12.71
N GLY A 329 -13.86 -3.79 -11.89
CA GLY A 329 -14.32 -2.57 -11.22
C GLY A 329 -14.75 -2.82 -9.77
N VAL A 330 -15.37 -1.80 -9.16
CA VAL A 330 -15.91 -1.87 -7.79
C VAL A 330 -17.41 -1.64 -7.75
N TYR A 331 -18.08 -2.23 -6.77
CA TYR A 331 -19.39 -1.77 -6.34
C TYR A 331 -19.22 -0.70 -5.27
N VAL A 332 -19.95 0.41 -5.40
CA VAL A 332 -20.19 1.38 -4.33
C VAL A 332 -21.64 1.23 -3.92
N ALA A 333 -21.89 0.84 -2.68
CA ALA A 333 -23.22 0.47 -2.21
C ALA A 333 -23.59 1.20 -0.91
N VAL A 334 -24.89 1.38 -0.70
CA VAL A 334 -25.46 1.91 0.54
C VAL A 334 -26.42 0.88 1.09
N GLY A 335 -26.16 0.37 2.29
CA GLY A 335 -27.04 -0.58 2.97
C GLY A 335 -26.34 -1.45 4.01
N PRO A 336 -26.98 -2.54 4.45
CA PRO A 336 -26.50 -3.37 5.54
C PRO A 336 -25.48 -4.40 5.05
N LEU A 337 -24.57 -4.77 5.95
CA LEU A 337 -23.72 -5.96 5.78
C LEU A 337 -24.43 -7.15 6.45
N VAL A 338 -24.93 -8.09 5.65
CA VAL A 338 -25.73 -9.23 6.12
C VAL A 338 -24.97 -10.53 5.95
N GLY A 339 -24.49 -11.12 7.05
CA GLY A 339 -23.68 -12.34 7.05
C GLY A 339 -22.30 -12.14 6.43
N ASP A 340 -21.47 -13.19 6.41
CA ASP A 340 -20.08 -13.11 5.93
C ASP A 340 -19.99 -12.98 4.39
N ASP A 341 -21.06 -13.42 3.69
CA ASP A 341 -21.17 -13.46 2.23
C ASP A 341 -21.79 -12.19 1.61
N TRP A 342 -21.87 -11.10 2.37
CA TRP A 342 -22.51 -9.84 1.94
C TRP A 342 -21.98 -9.29 0.61
N HIS A 343 -20.73 -9.58 0.28
CA HIS A 343 -20.01 -9.12 -0.92
C HIS A 343 -20.39 -9.92 -2.19
N LEU A 344 -21.06 -11.07 -2.05
CA LEU A 344 -21.44 -11.92 -3.19
C LEU A 344 -22.71 -11.43 -3.91
N SER A 345 -23.52 -10.60 -3.26
CA SER A 345 -24.80 -10.15 -3.81
C SER A 345 -25.14 -8.72 -3.42
N PRO A 346 -25.42 -7.83 -4.39
CA PRO A 346 -25.85 -6.48 -4.07
C PRO A 346 -27.34 -6.38 -3.67
N ALA A 347 -28.07 -7.49 -3.65
CA ALA A 347 -29.52 -7.51 -3.43
C ALA A 347 -29.99 -6.90 -2.08
N PRO A 348 -29.26 -7.06 -0.96
CA PRO A 348 -29.63 -6.43 0.31
C PRO A 348 -29.49 -4.92 0.33
N PHE A 349 -28.58 -4.34 -0.47
CA PHE A 349 -28.29 -2.91 -0.43
C PHE A 349 -29.45 -2.06 -0.96
N GLN A 350 -29.68 -0.92 -0.32
CA GLN A 350 -30.65 0.08 -0.77
C GLN A 350 -30.28 0.56 -2.17
N TYR A 351 -29.00 0.90 -2.36
CA TYR A 351 -28.41 1.31 -3.62
C TYR A 351 -27.09 0.59 -3.86
N ALA A 352 -26.78 0.31 -5.12
CA ALA A 352 -25.48 -0.20 -5.54
C ALA A 352 -25.17 0.31 -6.96
N LYS A 353 -23.99 0.91 -7.13
CA LYS A 353 -23.48 1.39 -8.42
C LYS A 353 -22.24 0.60 -8.79
N TRP A 354 -22.19 0.09 -10.01
CA TRP A 354 -20.99 -0.54 -10.56
C TRP A 354 -20.09 0.52 -11.21
N VAL A 355 -18.96 0.80 -10.55
CA VAL A 355 -17.98 1.81 -10.94
C VAL A 355 -16.83 1.12 -11.67
N ARG A 356 -16.63 1.46 -12.94
CA ARG A 356 -15.69 0.75 -13.83
C ARG A 356 -15.11 1.63 -14.93
N THR A 357 -13.94 1.26 -15.42
CA THR A 357 -13.22 1.98 -16.48
C THR A 357 -13.94 1.90 -17.84
N SER A 358 -14.70 0.84 -18.08
CA SER A 358 -15.48 0.65 -19.32
C SER A 358 -16.81 1.42 -19.34
N PHE A 359 -17.18 2.12 -18.26
CA PHE A 359 -18.41 2.90 -18.22
C PHE A 359 -18.20 4.24 -18.92
N ALA A 360 -18.92 4.43 -20.03
CA ALA A 360 -18.89 5.67 -20.81
C ALA A 360 -20.19 6.46 -20.61
N GLY A 361 -20.09 7.69 -20.11
CA GLY A 361 -21.22 8.60 -19.95
C GLY A 361 -21.32 9.20 -18.54
N ALA A 362 -22.35 10.02 -18.33
CA ALA A 362 -22.66 10.57 -17.02
C ALA A 362 -23.12 9.47 -16.05
N GLU A 363 -22.94 9.72 -14.75
CA GLU A 363 -23.38 8.84 -13.69
C GLU A 363 -24.87 8.48 -13.82
N THR A 364 -25.21 7.24 -13.46
CA THR A 364 -26.58 6.73 -13.44
C THR A 364 -26.93 6.17 -12.06
N SER A 365 -28.16 5.67 -11.89
CA SER A 365 -28.58 5.01 -10.65
C SER A 365 -27.86 3.67 -10.39
N THR A 366 -27.21 3.07 -11.39
CA THR A 366 -26.58 1.75 -11.30
C THR A 366 -25.13 1.70 -11.74
N GLY A 367 -24.56 2.80 -12.22
CA GLY A 367 -23.16 2.81 -12.67
C GLY A 367 -22.56 4.20 -12.83
N ALA A 368 -21.23 4.24 -12.72
CA ALA A 368 -20.41 5.42 -12.89
C ALA A 368 -19.03 5.05 -13.46
N THR A 369 -18.29 6.04 -13.92
CA THR A 369 -16.93 5.85 -14.44
C THR A 369 -15.93 5.73 -13.30
N LEU A 370 -15.05 4.73 -13.38
CA LEU A 370 -13.82 4.67 -12.59
C LEU A 370 -12.72 5.40 -13.35
N GLY A 371 -12.10 6.38 -12.73
CA GLY A 371 -10.93 7.08 -13.25
C GLY A 371 -9.76 6.12 -13.46
N ALA A 372 -8.91 6.43 -14.44
CA ALA A 372 -7.69 5.66 -14.70
C ALA A 372 -6.68 5.72 -13.53
N ASP A 373 -6.84 6.69 -12.64
CA ASP A 373 -6.09 6.88 -11.39
C ASP A 373 -6.72 6.12 -10.20
N GLY A 374 -7.76 5.31 -10.43
CA GLY A 374 -8.48 4.62 -9.37
C GLY A 374 -9.38 5.53 -8.53
N SER A 375 -9.69 6.74 -9.02
CA SER A 375 -10.62 7.66 -8.36
C SER A 375 -12.06 7.53 -8.90
N PHE A 376 -13.04 7.86 -8.07
CA PHE A 376 -14.43 8.01 -8.51
C PHE A 376 -15.18 9.00 -7.62
N VAL A 377 -16.27 9.55 -8.16
CA VAL A 377 -17.28 10.29 -7.39
C VAL A 377 -18.65 9.74 -7.77
N VAL A 378 -19.46 9.39 -6.78
CA VAL A 378 -20.85 8.94 -6.97
C VAL A 378 -21.78 9.60 -5.96
N HIS A 379 -23.05 9.74 -6.33
CA HIS A 379 -24.08 10.42 -5.54
C HIS A 379 -25.23 9.47 -5.22
N PHE A 380 -25.68 9.47 -3.97
CA PHE A 380 -26.90 8.79 -3.54
C PHE A 380 -27.85 9.81 -2.90
N THR A 381 -29.12 9.71 -3.28
CA THR A 381 -30.21 10.56 -2.83
C THR A 381 -31.32 9.66 -2.27
N ASP A 382 -32.20 10.17 -1.42
CA ASP A 382 -33.31 9.40 -0.81
C ASP A 382 -32.85 8.19 0.02
N VAL A 383 -31.67 8.29 0.67
CA VAL A 383 -31.17 7.23 1.56
C VAL A 383 -32.00 7.21 2.84
N LYS A 384 -32.66 6.08 3.11
CA LYS A 384 -33.66 5.99 4.17
C LYS A 384 -33.23 4.99 5.23
N PRO A 385 -33.51 5.26 6.51
CA PRO A 385 -33.21 4.36 7.61
C PRO A 385 -33.99 3.04 7.49
N VAL A 386 -35.15 3.04 6.82
CA VAL A 386 -36.00 1.85 6.62
C VAL A 386 -36.38 1.73 5.15
N TYR A 387 -36.16 0.55 4.56
CA TYR A 387 -36.54 0.25 3.18
C TYR A 387 -36.82 -1.25 2.96
N THR A 388 -37.54 -1.58 1.88
CA THR A 388 -37.89 -2.97 1.53
C THR A 388 -37.24 -3.37 0.20
N LYS A 389 -36.58 -4.53 0.18
CA LYS A 389 -36.10 -5.21 -1.05
C LYS A 389 -36.68 -6.61 -1.11
N GLY A 390 -37.46 -6.90 -2.15
CA GLY A 390 -38.19 -8.16 -2.24
C GLY A 390 -39.17 -8.31 -1.08
N ALA A 391 -39.06 -9.40 -0.32
CA ALA A 391 -39.91 -9.67 0.85
C ALA A 391 -39.28 -9.24 2.20
N THR A 392 -38.08 -8.66 2.18
CA THR A 392 -37.32 -8.30 3.39
C THR A 392 -37.34 -6.79 3.60
N THR A 393 -37.68 -6.37 4.82
CA THR A 393 -37.52 -4.99 5.28
C THR A 393 -36.24 -4.86 6.09
N TYR A 394 -35.42 -3.88 5.74
CA TYR A 394 -34.20 -3.52 6.46
C TYR A 394 -34.46 -2.24 7.25
N ASP A 395 -33.95 -2.20 8.48
CA ASP A 395 -34.12 -1.10 9.43
C ASP A 395 -32.76 -0.79 10.07
N ALA A 396 -32.28 0.43 9.88
CA ALA A 396 -30.99 0.93 10.35
C ALA A 396 -30.87 0.89 11.88
N SER A 397 -31.99 0.92 12.62
CA SER A 397 -32.01 0.78 14.07
C SER A 397 -31.71 -0.65 14.56
N VAL A 398 -31.87 -1.64 13.68
CA VAL A 398 -31.60 -3.06 13.96
C VAL A 398 -30.31 -3.52 13.29
N THR A 399 -30.10 -3.15 12.02
CA THR A 399 -28.91 -3.48 11.24
C THR A 399 -28.35 -2.21 10.63
N PRO A 400 -27.20 -1.70 11.12
CA PRO A 400 -26.62 -0.46 10.65
C PRO A 400 -26.42 -0.43 9.13
N LEU A 401 -26.75 0.70 8.51
CA LEU A 401 -26.45 0.94 7.10
C LEU A 401 -25.06 1.56 6.97
N ASN A 402 -24.37 1.23 5.90
CA ASN A 402 -23.02 1.70 5.61
C ASN A 402 -22.93 2.14 4.16
N VAL A 403 -22.01 3.06 3.87
CA VAL A 403 -21.41 3.16 2.53
C VAL A 403 -20.32 2.11 2.45
N VAL A 404 -20.35 1.29 1.41
CA VAL A 404 -19.45 0.15 1.26
C VAL A 404 -18.86 0.13 -0.13
N THR A 405 -17.56 -0.08 -0.25
CA THR A 405 -16.93 -0.44 -1.52
C THR A 405 -16.39 -1.84 -1.47
N PHE A 406 -16.46 -2.57 -2.58
CA PHE A 406 -15.91 -3.92 -2.69
C PHE A 406 -15.72 -4.29 -4.16
N ALA A 407 -14.88 -5.30 -4.40
CA ALA A 407 -14.59 -5.78 -5.75
C ALA A 407 -15.87 -6.31 -6.45
N ALA A 408 -16.07 -5.93 -7.71
CA ALA A 408 -17.26 -6.31 -8.46
C ALA A 408 -17.27 -7.79 -8.87
N GLN A 409 -18.44 -8.26 -9.32
CA GLN A 409 -18.67 -9.60 -9.91
C GLN A 409 -18.36 -10.79 -8.97
N ALA A 410 -18.65 -10.65 -7.67
CA ALA A 410 -18.41 -11.69 -6.66
C ALA A 410 -16.94 -12.14 -6.60
N SER A 411 -16.01 -11.21 -6.82
CA SER A 411 -14.58 -11.45 -6.67
C SER A 411 -14.25 -11.83 -5.22
N PRO A 412 -13.38 -12.83 -4.98
CA PRO A 412 -12.88 -13.13 -3.64
C PRO A 412 -11.84 -12.10 -3.15
N TYR A 413 -11.41 -11.16 -3.99
CA TYR A 413 -10.45 -10.12 -3.61
C TYR A 413 -11.10 -9.07 -2.70
N ARG A 414 -10.57 -8.91 -1.49
CA ARG A 414 -11.09 -8.01 -0.45
C ARG A 414 -10.17 -6.82 -0.12
N GLY A 415 -9.11 -6.63 -0.90
CA GLY A 415 -8.20 -5.50 -0.75
C GLY A 415 -8.82 -4.14 -1.12
N LEU A 416 -10.01 -4.13 -1.75
CA LEU A 416 -10.76 -2.93 -2.15
C LEU A 416 -11.85 -2.52 -1.17
N ASP A 417 -11.93 -3.22 -0.05
CA ASP A 417 -13.06 -3.10 0.83
C ASP A 417 -12.95 -1.89 1.74
N THR A 418 -13.96 -1.03 1.70
CA THR A 418 -14.11 0.06 2.66
C THR A 418 -15.51 0.03 3.24
N VAL A 419 -15.64 0.45 4.49
CA VAL A 419 -16.91 0.52 5.20
C VAL A 419 -16.96 1.84 5.93
N THR A 420 -17.94 2.68 5.61
CA THR A 420 -18.21 3.92 6.33
C THR A 420 -19.61 3.83 6.94
N PRO A 421 -19.73 3.71 8.29
CA PRO A 421 -21.01 3.64 8.96
C PRO A 421 -21.85 4.91 8.75
N LEU A 422 -23.17 4.73 8.61
CA LEU A 422 -24.14 5.81 8.55
C LEU A 422 -24.96 5.86 9.85
N THR A 423 -25.25 7.07 10.29
CA THR A 423 -26.14 7.37 11.40
C THR A 423 -27.33 8.16 10.88
N PHE A 424 -28.50 7.94 11.47
CA PHE A 424 -29.71 8.67 11.12
C PHE A 424 -30.21 9.44 12.33
N VAL A 425 -30.56 10.70 12.10
CA VAL A 425 -31.08 11.62 13.10
C VAL A 425 -32.33 12.28 12.56
N ASP A 426 -33.22 12.71 13.46
CA ASP A 426 -34.21 13.71 13.08
C ASP A 426 -33.50 14.94 12.52
N ALA A 427 -34.14 15.68 11.60
CA ALA A 427 -33.52 16.82 10.92
C ALA A 427 -32.89 17.86 11.88
N ASP A 428 -33.36 17.87 13.13
CA ASP A 428 -32.90 18.73 14.23
C ASP A 428 -31.56 18.29 14.89
N GLY A 429 -30.96 17.16 14.46
CA GLY A 429 -29.86 16.47 15.16
C GLY A 429 -28.47 16.51 14.54
N LEU A 430 -28.19 17.36 13.55
CA LEU A 430 -26.84 17.50 12.95
C LEU A 430 -25.92 18.41 13.80
N PRO A 431 -24.76 17.94 14.34
CA PRO A 431 -23.94 18.76 15.22
C PRO A 431 -23.11 19.80 14.45
N VAL A 432 -23.46 21.08 14.63
CA VAL A 432 -22.51 22.16 14.89
C VAL A 432 -23.05 22.92 16.10
N VAL A 433 -22.35 22.83 17.23
CA VAL A 433 -22.79 23.48 18.47
C VAL A 433 -22.35 24.93 18.46
N VAL A 434 -23.34 25.81 18.27
CA VAL A 434 -23.38 27.18 18.78
C VAL A 434 -24.67 27.24 19.58
N ASP A 435 -24.59 27.59 20.87
CA ASP A 435 -25.79 27.90 21.66
C ASP A 435 -26.49 29.12 21.04
N ILE A 436 -27.74 28.93 20.63
CA ILE A 436 -28.65 29.99 20.19
C ILE A 436 -29.82 30.02 21.19
N PRO A 437 -30.14 31.16 21.83
CA PRO A 437 -31.43 31.32 22.48
C PRO A 437 -32.53 31.36 21.40
N GLU A 438 -33.55 30.52 21.58
CA GLU A 438 -34.88 30.48 20.92
C GLU A 438 -34.94 30.98 19.45
N GLU A 439 -35.06 30.04 18.52
CA GLU A 439 -35.34 30.26 17.09
C GLU A 439 -36.44 31.30 16.86
N VAL A 440 -36.14 32.31 16.04
CA VAL A 440 -37.12 33.05 15.26
C VAL A 440 -36.96 32.63 13.80
N ASP A 441 -38.03 32.06 13.25
CA ASP A 441 -38.25 31.73 11.84
C ASP A 441 -37.78 32.88 10.93
N PRO A 442 -37.12 32.64 9.78
CA PRO A 442 -36.81 33.69 8.82
C PRO A 442 -38.07 34.08 8.03
N GLU A 443 -39.04 34.71 8.69
CA GLU A 443 -39.88 35.70 8.03
C GLU A 443 -39.03 36.96 7.76
N GLU A 444 -39.38 37.72 6.73
CA GLU A 444 -38.79 39.04 6.46
C GLU A 444 -38.61 39.82 7.78
N PRO A 445 -37.40 40.30 8.10
CA PRO A 445 -37.12 40.86 9.41
C PRO A 445 -38.09 41.99 9.74
N GLY A 446 -38.68 41.91 10.93
CA GLY A 446 -39.58 42.93 11.43
C GLY A 446 -38.87 44.29 11.48
N PRO A 447 -39.59 45.41 11.33
CA PRO A 447 -38.98 46.72 11.44
C PRO A 447 -38.31 46.91 12.82
N GLY A 448 -36.99 47.11 12.85
CA GLY A 448 -36.26 47.51 14.05
C GLY A 448 -35.24 46.51 14.62
N GLU A 449 -34.72 45.56 13.85
CA GLU A 449 -33.81 44.51 14.35
C GLU A 449 -32.45 44.44 13.64
N PHE A 450 -31.48 43.83 14.31
CA PHE A 450 -30.16 43.49 13.77
C PHE A 450 -30.01 41.97 13.80
N VAL A 451 -29.90 41.37 12.62
CA VAL A 451 -29.84 39.92 12.43
C VAL A 451 -28.68 39.62 11.49
N TRP A 452 -28.00 38.51 11.72
CA TRP A 452 -27.02 37.98 10.78
C TRP A 452 -27.18 36.48 10.66
N ALA A 453 -26.95 35.95 9.45
CA ALA A 453 -27.06 34.54 9.14
C ALA A 453 -25.93 34.12 8.20
N ILE A 454 -25.56 32.84 8.26
CA ILE A 454 -24.63 32.22 7.32
C ILE A 454 -25.47 31.45 6.29
N ASP A 455 -25.35 31.81 5.03
CA ASP A 455 -26.09 31.17 3.94
C ASP A 455 -25.68 29.69 3.86
N GLY A 456 -26.68 28.79 3.80
CA GLY A 456 -26.44 27.35 3.82
C GLY A 456 -26.06 26.77 5.19
N GLY A 457 -26.23 27.53 6.27
CA GLY A 457 -26.09 27.04 7.64
C GLY A 457 -24.65 26.76 8.07
N THR A 458 -24.50 25.91 9.08
CA THR A 458 -23.25 25.71 9.83
C THR A 458 -22.28 24.69 9.23
N SER A 459 -22.55 24.10 8.05
CA SER A 459 -21.74 23.00 7.50
C SER A 459 -20.25 23.37 7.37
N ALA A 460 -19.33 22.42 7.49
CA ALA A 460 -17.90 22.73 7.47
C ALA A 460 -17.44 23.44 6.18
N VAL A 461 -16.53 24.40 6.30
CA VAL A 461 -15.81 25.00 5.16
C VAL A 461 -14.53 24.20 4.94
N SER A 462 -14.37 23.61 3.76
CA SER A 462 -13.16 22.88 3.39
C SER A 462 -12.16 23.79 2.68
N LEU A 463 -10.87 23.67 3.05
CA LEU A 463 -9.76 24.35 2.37
C LEU A 463 -9.05 23.42 1.35
N GLY A 464 -9.50 22.18 1.21
CA GLY A 464 -8.86 21.16 0.37
C GLY A 464 -7.55 20.63 0.94
N VAL A 465 -6.71 20.09 0.04
CA VAL A 465 -5.39 19.53 0.40
C VAL A 465 -4.31 20.59 0.23
N ALA A 466 -3.57 20.88 1.31
CA ALA A 466 -2.50 21.86 1.30
C ALA A 466 -1.34 21.42 0.39
N GLN A 467 -0.81 22.36 -0.40
CA GLN A 467 0.29 22.15 -1.33
C GLN A 467 1.61 22.65 -0.73
N PRO A 468 2.74 21.96 -0.94
CA PRO A 468 4.03 22.40 -0.44
C PRO A 468 4.49 23.70 -1.13
N THR A 469 5.08 24.60 -0.35
CA THR A 469 5.69 25.87 -0.80
C THR A 469 7.02 26.10 -0.09
N ALA A 470 7.82 27.07 -0.55
CA ALA A 470 9.07 27.45 0.12
C ALA A 470 8.87 27.95 1.57
N ALA A 471 7.66 28.36 1.95
CA ALA A 471 7.35 28.95 3.26
C ALA A 471 6.55 28.02 4.19
N GLY A 472 6.06 26.87 3.70
CA GLY A 472 5.11 26.01 4.42
C GLY A 472 4.15 25.28 3.48
N PHE A 473 3.04 24.77 4.03
CA PHE A 473 1.98 24.12 3.26
C PHE A 473 0.81 25.07 3.07
N GLY A 474 0.51 25.43 1.82
CA GLY A 474 -0.51 26.42 1.46
C GLY A 474 -1.84 25.79 1.06
N ALA A 475 -2.96 26.29 1.57
CA ALA A 475 -4.30 25.92 1.10
C ALA A 475 -5.18 27.16 0.97
N SER A 476 -6.27 27.06 0.21
CA SER A 476 -7.20 28.17 0.01
C SER A 476 -8.64 27.67 -0.07
N GLY A 477 -9.57 28.45 0.47
CA GLY A 477 -11.00 28.20 0.36
C GLY A 477 -11.79 29.50 0.42
N ALA A 478 -13.09 29.40 0.62
CA ALA A 478 -13.96 30.57 0.80
C ALA A 478 -14.89 30.34 1.99
N LEU A 479 -15.05 31.36 2.82
CA LEU A 479 -16.12 31.44 3.79
C LEU A 479 -17.45 31.45 3.04
N ARG A 480 -18.48 30.83 3.61
CA ARG A 480 -19.84 31.00 3.10
C ARG A 480 -20.29 32.45 3.27
N THR A 481 -21.18 32.86 2.39
CA THR A 481 -21.77 34.19 2.44
C THR A 481 -22.48 34.39 3.78
N VAL A 482 -22.12 35.47 4.47
CA VAL A 482 -22.80 35.92 5.69
C VAL A 482 -23.69 37.08 5.31
N THR A 483 -24.99 36.92 5.50
CA THR A 483 -25.97 37.98 5.29
C THR A 483 -26.19 38.72 6.60
N VAL A 484 -25.89 40.02 6.65
CA VAL A 484 -26.15 40.89 7.80
C VAL A 484 -27.26 41.87 7.43
N THR A 485 -28.32 41.92 8.23
CA THR A 485 -29.46 42.84 8.05
C THR A 485 -29.59 43.72 9.29
N ASP A 486 -29.64 45.03 9.09
CA ASP A 486 -29.92 46.00 10.15
C ASP A 486 -31.05 46.94 9.71
N THR A 487 -32.17 46.90 10.44
CA THR A 487 -33.33 47.78 10.27
C THR A 487 -33.61 48.61 11.52
N ARG A 488 -32.69 48.64 12.50
CA ARG A 488 -32.87 49.32 13.79
C ARG A 488 -33.03 50.83 13.63
N ALA A 489 -34.03 51.38 14.32
CA ALA A 489 -34.23 52.82 14.38
C ALA A 489 -33.01 53.53 14.98
N GLY A 490 -32.57 54.63 14.36
CA GLY A 490 -31.40 55.38 14.79
C GLY A 490 -30.05 54.84 14.29
N ALA A 491 -30.06 53.70 13.58
CA ALA A 491 -28.90 53.12 12.88
C ALA A 491 -27.59 53.15 13.71
N PRO A 492 -27.53 52.49 14.89
CA PRO A 492 -26.30 52.44 15.68
C PRO A 492 -25.17 51.72 14.92
N ALA A 493 -23.92 52.02 15.25
CA ALA A 493 -22.78 51.34 14.62
C ALA A 493 -22.74 49.86 15.01
N TRP A 494 -22.32 49.00 14.09
CA TRP A 494 -22.13 47.57 14.34
C TRP A 494 -20.89 47.02 13.64
N SER A 495 -20.39 45.88 14.12
CA SER A 495 -19.31 45.13 13.50
C SER A 495 -19.48 43.63 13.70
N LEU A 496 -19.08 42.84 12.71
CA LEU A 496 -18.91 41.39 12.80
C LEU A 496 -17.42 41.10 12.72
N SER A 497 -16.88 40.37 13.69
CA SER A 497 -15.46 39.99 13.76
C SER A 497 -15.29 38.49 13.88
N GLY A 498 -14.14 37.94 13.53
CA GLY A 498 -13.86 36.52 13.58
C GLY A 498 -12.48 36.17 14.12
N GLN A 499 -12.37 35.00 14.74
CA GLN A 499 -11.11 34.41 15.23
C GLN A 499 -11.16 32.88 15.21
N VAL A 500 -10.01 32.23 15.07
CA VAL A 500 -9.86 30.76 15.14
C VAL A 500 -8.99 30.32 16.32
N GLY A 501 -9.24 29.09 16.79
CA GLY A 501 -8.33 28.38 17.68
C GLY A 501 -7.15 27.76 16.95
N ASP A 502 -6.41 26.89 17.64
CA ASP A 502 -5.39 26.08 17.00
C ASP A 502 -6.04 25.02 16.10
N PHE A 503 -5.31 24.62 15.05
CA PHE A 503 -5.68 23.49 14.21
C PHE A 503 -5.18 22.21 14.87
N ALA A 504 -6.02 21.18 14.91
CA ALA A 504 -5.70 19.91 15.54
C ALA A 504 -6.20 18.72 14.71
N THR A 505 -5.49 17.59 14.81
CA THR A 505 -6.02 16.29 14.38
C THR A 505 -7.18 15.85 15.26
N ALA A 506 -7.99 14.90 14.78
CA ALA A 506 -9.20 14.45 15.50
C ALA A 506 -8.90 13.88 16.90
N ASP A 507 -7.71 13.31 17.09
CA ASP A 507 -7.19 12.81 18.38
C ASP A 507 -6.47 13.88 19.21
N GLY A 508 -6.27 15.08 18.66
CA GLY A 508 -5.55 16.20 19.28
C GLY A 508 -4.04 15.99 19.41
N ALA A 509 -3.47 14.92 18.83
CA ALA A 509 -2.06 14.59 18.98
C ALA A 509 -1.13 15.57 18.25
N LEU A 510 -1.57 16.05 17.09
CA LEU A 510 -0.81 16.98 16.25
C LEU A 510 -1.54 18.31 16.17
N THR A 511 -0.81 19.42 16.33
CA THR A 511 -1.39 20.76 16.31
C THR A 511 -0.49 21.78 15.61
N PHE A 512 -1.10 22.82 15.05
CA PHE A 512 -0.43 24.05 14.68
C PHE A 512 -1.33 25.26 14.92
N GLY A 513 -0.73 26.43 15.12
CA GLY A 513 -1.46 27.56 15.66
C GLY A 513 -2.45 28.22 14.69
N GLY A 514 -3.54 28.78 15.23
CA GLY A 514 -4.59 29.48 14.46
C GLY A 514 -4.10 30.68 13.63
N GLN A 515 -2.90 31.20 13.94
CA GLN A 515 -2.29 32.27 13.17
C GLN A 515 -2.01 31.87 11.72
N SER A 516 -1.91 30.57 11.44
CA SER A 516 -1.71 30.02 10.10
C SER A 516 -2.87 30.30 9.14
N LEU A 517 -4.05 30.72 9.64
CA LEU A 517 -5.19 31.11 8.81
C LEU A 517 -5.29 32.63 8.67
N GLY A 518 -5.48 33.07 7.44
CA GLY A 518 -5.83 34.44 7.06
C GLY A 518 -7.11 34.48 6.25
N TRP A 519 -7.63 35.68 6.02
CA TRP A 519 -8.79 35.91 5.17
C TRP A 519 -8.71 37.19 4.34
N SER A 520 -9.55 37.29 3.32
CA SER A 520 -9.77 38.52 2.55
C SER A 520 -11.27 38.77 2.43
N PRO A 521 -11.84 39.61 3.32
CA PRO A 521 -13.26 39.96 3.25
C PRO A 521 -13.63 40.66 1.94
N ALA A 522 -14.83 40.38 1.45
CA ALA A 522 -15.43 41.00 0.27
C ALA A 522 -16.92 41.22 0.52
N LEU A 523 -17.50 42.24 -0.10
CA LEU A 523 -18.93 42.52 0.01
C LEU A 523 -19.61 42.25 -1.33
N GLY A 524 -20.75 41.56 -1.28
CA GLY A 524 -21.70 41.43 -2.36
C GLY A 524 -22.70 42.59 -2.36
N THR A 525 -23.98 42.27 -2.55
CA THR A 525 -25.07 43.25 -2.44
C THR A 525 -24.99 43.96 -1.08
N ASN A 526 -24.95 45.29 -1.08
CA ASN A 526 -24.76 46.10 0.12
C ASN A 526 -25.67 47.34 0.06
N THR A 527 -26.80 47.30 0.75
CA THR A 527 -27.75 48.41 0.83
C THR A 527 -27.60 49.23 2.10
N VAL A 528 -26.87 48.72 3.09
CA VAL A 528 -26.61 49.39 4.38
C VAL A 528 -25.45 50.38 4.35
N GLY A 529 -24.55 50.29 3.36
CA GLY A 529 -23.32 51.09 3.32
C GLY A 529 -22.22 50.54 4.25
N ALA A 530 -22.21 49.23 4.49
CA ALA A 530 -21.19 48.55 5.27
C ALA A 530 -19.83 48.56 4.56
N VAL A 531 -18.76 48.41 5.34
CA VAL A 531 -17.36 48.40 4.92
C VAL A 531 -16.73 47.07 5.30
N ALA A 532 -16.04 46.44 4.34
CA ALA A 532 -15.29 45.22 4.54
C ALA A 532 -14.12 45.44 5.52
N GLY A 533 -13.81 44.43 6.33
CA GLY A 533 -12.59 44.41 7.11
C GLY A 533 -11.33 44.39 6.25
N ALA A 534 -10.18 44.67 6.87
CA ALA A 534 -8.90 44.56 6.19
C ALA A 534 -8.57 43.10 5.84
N THR A 535 -7.90 42.88 4.71
CA THR A 535 -7.29 41.59 4.38
C THR A 535 -6.24 41.23 5.43
N VAL A 536 -6.29 39.99 5.90
CA VAL A 536 -5.38 39.42 6.91
C VAL A 536 -4.64 38.28 6.24
N ALA A 537 -3.33 38.43 6.05
CA ALA A 537 -2.51 37.34 5.53
C ALA A 537 -2.42 36.20 6.56
N PRO A 538 -2.36 34.92 6.12
CA PRO A 538 -1.98 33.83 7.01
C PRO A 538 -0.60 34.12 7.59
N GLY A 539 -0.47 33.91 8.88
CA GLY A 539 0.66 34.36 9.66
C GLY A 539 1.85 33.42 9.69
N THR A 540 3.02 34.00 9.87
CA THR A 540 4.20 33.33 10.45
C THR A 540 4.27 33.72 11.94
N ALA A 541 5.27 33.27 12.71
CA ALA A 541 5.41 33.64 14.13
C ALA A 541 5.42 35.18 14.43
N ALA A 542 5.48 36.05 13.41
CA ALA A 542 5.43 37.51 13.52
C ALA A 542 4.07 38.17 13.22
N SER A 543 3.03 37.42 12.80
CA SER A 543 1.67 37.95 12.64
C SER A 543 0.62 36.96 13.18
N ASP A 544 -0.34 37.46 13.95
CA ASP A 544 -1.31 36.59 14.64
C ASP A 544 -2.39 35.99 13.72
N GLY A 545 -2.36 36.24 12.40
CA GLY A 545 -3.40 35.80 11.47
C GLY A 545 -4.82 36.03 12.03
N LEU A 546 -5.62 34.97 11.99
CA LEU A 546 -6.93 34.88 12.65
C LEU A 546 -6.91 34.27 14.07
N ARG A 547 -5.74 33.98 14.65
CA ARG A 547 -5.65 33.64 16.10
C ARG A 547 -6.15 34.77 16.97
N SER A 548 -5.94 36.00 16.52
CA SER A 548 -6.52 37.20 17.13
C SER A 548 -7.78 37.61 16.38
N SER A 549 -8.76 38.18 17.10
CA SER A 549 -9.97 38.73 16.48
C SER A 549 -9.66 39.78 15.41
N ARG A 550 -10.34 39.64 14.26
CA ARG A 550 -10.26 40.54 13.11
C ARG A 550 -11.67 40.90 12.65
N THR A 551 -11.89 42.16 12.28
CA THR A 551 -13.17 42.58 11.72
C THR A 551 -13.37 41.94 10.34
N LEU A 552 -14.54 41.34 10.12
CA LEU A 552 -15.00 40.82 8.84
C LEU A 552 -15.75 41.91 8.07
N VAL A 553 -16.68 42.60 8.74
CA VAL A 553 -17.50 43.68 8.19
C VAL A 553 -17.94 44.65 9.30
N SER A 554 -18.19 45.91 8.98
CA SER A 554 -18.76 46.88 9.90
C SER A 554 -19.62 47.92 9.19
N ALA A 555 -20.56 48.55 9.90
CA ALA A 555 -21.24 49.75 9.41
C ALA A 555 -21.21 50.87 10.47
N PRO A 556 -21.02 52.13 10.04
CA PRO A 556 -20.98 53.27 10.96
C PRO A 556 -22.37 53.60 11.53
N ALA A 557 -22.39 54.45 12.56
CA ALA A 557 -23.64 55.05 13.01
C ALA A 557 -24.24 55.93 11.90
N GLY A 558 -25.56 55.87 11.73
CA GLY A 558 -26.29 56.57 10.66
C GLY A 558 -26.30 55.84 9.32
N HIS A 559 -25.97 54.55 9.28
CA HIS A 559 -26.04 53.72 8.09
C HIS A 559 -27.49 53.54 7.58
N ALA A 560 -27.66 53.18 6.31
CA ALA A 560 -28.99 52.98 5.73
C ALA A 560 -29.60 51.66 6.23
N ALA A 561 -30.91 51.60 6.40
CA ALA A 561 -31.57 50.33 6.73
C ALA A 561 -31.54 49.38 5.53
N GLY A 562 -31.23 48.10 5.76
CA GLY A 562 -31.15 47.10 4.70
C GLY A 562 -30.24 45.92 5.05
N SER A 563 -29.63 45.32 4.04
CA SER A 563 -28.78 44.13 4.17
C SER A 563 -27.44 44.27 3.45
N VAL A 564 -26.45 43.49 3.89
CA VAL A 564 -25.20 43.25 3.19
C VAL A 564 -24.87 41.76 3.15
N ALA A 565 -24.52 41.27 1.97
CA ALA A 565 -23.90 39.95 1.78
C ALA A 565 -22.38 40.08 1.92
N VAL A 566 -21.77 39.24 2.75
CA VAL A 566 -20.35 39.31 3.12
C VAL A 566 -19.69 37.98 2.83
N ASP A 567 -18.71 37.99 1.94
CA ASP A 567 -17.88 36.83 1.61
C ASP A 567 -16.47 37.01 2.18
N ALA A 568 -15.69 35.93 2.26
CA ALA A 568 -14.26 36.03 2.54
C ALA A 568 -13.47 34.90 1.89
N GLY A 569 -12.43 35.23 1.14
CA GLY A 569 -11.44 34.23 0.72
C GLY A 569 -10.61 33.80 1.93
N LEU A 570 -10.47 32.50 2.17
CA LEU A 570 -9.64 31.94 3.24
C LEU A 570 -8.31 31.47 2.67
N SER A 571 -7.22 31.75 3.38
CA SER A 571 -5.88 31.31 3.00
C SER A 571 -5.17 30.73 4.21
N LEU A 572 -4.64 29.51 4.06
CA LEU A 572 -3.89 28.78 5.06
C LEU A 572 -2.42 28.71 4.65
N LEU A 573 -1.51 28.90 5.61
CA LEU A 573 -0.09 28.58 5.48
C LEU A 573 0.37 27.83 6.74
N ALA A 574 0.37 26.50 6.70
CA ALA A 574 0.85 25.68 7.80
C ALA A 574 2.40 25.60 7.82
N PRO A 575 3.04 25.48 8.99
CA PRO A 575 4.51 25.37 9.11
C PRO A 575 5.12 24.20 8.31
N LEU A 576 6.38 24.35 7.86
CA LEU A 576 7.13 23.25 7.22
C LEU A 576 7.34 22.02 8.12
N THR A 577 7.20 22.19 9.44
CA THR A 577 7.30 21.12 10.44
C THR A 577 5.95 20.43 10.70
N THR A 578 4.87 20.81 10.00
CA THR A 578 3.57 20.18 10.17
C THR A 578 3.61 18.76 9.60
N GLU A 579 3.33 17.78 10.45
CA GLU A 579 3.24 16.38 10.05
C GLU A 579 1.98 16.12 9.20
N PRO A 580 2.02 15.16 8.25
CA PRO A 580 0.85 14.79 7.46
C PRO A 580 -0.35 14.37 8.33
N GLY A 581 -1.54 14.90 8.02
CA GLY A 581 -2.76 14.57 8.75
C GLY A 581 -3.93 15.49 8.39
N SER A 582 -5.13 15.13 8.87
CA SER A 582 -6.33 15.96 8.73
C SER A 582 -6.49 16.86 9.94
N TYR A 583 -6.42 18.18 9.72
CA TYR A 583 -6.52 19.17 10.79
C TYR A 583 -7.80 19.98 10.66
N SER A 584 -8.45 20.27 11.79
CA SER A 584 -9.62 21.14 11.85
C SER A 584 -9.47 22.21 12.94
N THR A 585 -10.19 23.31 12.79
CA THR A 585 -10.35 24.36 13.80
C THR A 585 -11.73 25.00 13.69
N THR A 586 -12.10 25.80 14.69
CA THR A 586 -13.39 26.50 14.74
C THR A 586 -13.18 27.99 14.51
N LEU A 587 -13.83 28.56 13.48
CA LEU A 587 -13.95 30.01 13.29
C LEU A 587 -15.15 30.54 14.06
N VAL A 588 -14.88 31.35 15.07
CA VAL A 588 -15.89 32.02 15.89
C VAL A 588 -16.15 33.40 15.30
N LEU A 589 -17.39 33.66 14.87
CA LEU A 589 -17.85 35.00 14.50
C LEU A 589 -18.56 35.66 15.68
N THR A 590 -18.32 36.94 15.91
CA THR A 590 -18.88 37.71 17.02
C THR A 590 -19.40 39.04 16.50
N ALA A 591 -20.69 39.28 16.71
CA ALA A 591 -21.32 40.55 16.43
C ALA A 591 -21.22 41.48 17.64
N LEU A 592 -20.87 42.75 17.38
CA LEU A 592 -21.01 43.86 18.31
C LEU A 592 -21.98 44.84 17.64
N SER A 593 -23.13 45.08 18.28
CA SER A 593 -24.25 45.82 17.69
C SER A 593 -24.89 46.78 18.65
#